data_AF-A0A6S6V9S7-F1
#
_entry.id   AF-A0A6S6V9S7-F1
#
_cell.length_a   1.000
_cell.length_b   1.000
_cell.length_c   1.000
_cell.angle_alpha   90.00
_cell.angle_beta   90.00
_cell.angle_gamma   90.00
#
_symmetry.space_group_name_H-M   'P 1'
#
loop_
_entity.id
_entity.type
_entity.pdbx_description
1 polymer ?
#
loop_
_entity_poly.entity_id
_entity_poly.type
_entity_poly.pdbx_seq_one_letter_code
_entity_poly.pdbx_strand_id
1 'polypeptide(L)'
;MGTNSEGNPKVYTFRHYDNSTFLPLVLLSNLAPAFAQTKVKGKAFDRLAIIWLENTDYELAASDPNLVWLAKQGISLTNYYGLTHPSQPNYAASLSGRVANKQVKLLVKTGR
;
A
#
# COMPACT_ATOMS: atom_id res chain seq x y z
N MET A 1 50.82 -9.19 5.65
CA MET A 1 50.91 -8.24 4.51
C MET A 1 50.79 -9.08 3.25
N GLY A 2 49.62 -9.10 2.61
CA GLY A 2 49.31 -10.09 1.58
C GLY A 2 50.09 -9.87 0.28
N THR A 3 50.58 -10.94 -0.34
CA THR A 3 51.14 -10.93 -1.69
C THR A 3 50.05 -11.24 -2.72
N ASN A 4 50.26 -10.91 -4.00
CA ASN A 4 49.38 -11.36 -5.08
C ASN A 4 49.70 -12.84 -5.46
N SER A 5 48.93 -13.43 -6.37
CA SER A 5 49.11 -14.84 -6.80
C SER A 5 50.44 -15.13 -7.50
N GLU A 6 51.26 -14.11 -7.74
CA GLU A 6 52.60 -14.20 -8.33
C GLU A 6 53.71 -13.92 -7.28
N GLY A 7 53.35 -13.77 -6.00
CA GLY A 7 54.30 -13.61 -4.89
C GLY A 7 54.80 -12.18 -4.63
N ASN A 8 54.31 -11.18 -5.36
CA ASN A 8 54.71 -9.78 -5.16
C ASN A 8 53.91 -9.11 -4.02
N PRO A 9 54.50 -8.21 -3.22
CA PRO A 9 53.79 -7.53 -2.13
C PRO A 9 52.65 -6.65 -2.67
N LYS A 10 51.42 -6.79 -2.12
CA LYS A 10 50.30 -5.94 -2.50
C LYS A 10 50.51 -4.53 -1.96
N VAL A 11 50.78 -3.58 -2.86
CA VAL A 11 50.83 -2.15 -2.56
C VAL A 11 49.39 -1.62 -2.55
N TYR A 12 48.88 -1.25 -1.38
CA TYR A 12 47.61 -0.53 -1.26
C TYR A 12 47.91 0.97 -1.21
N THR A 13 47.61 1.68 -2.30
CA THR A 13 47.70 3.14 -2.35
C THR A 13 46.49 3.75 -1.66
N PHE A 14 46.65 4.17 -0.41
CA PHE A 14 45.68 5.06 0.24
C PHE A 14 45.84 6.47 -0.32
N ARG A 15 44.89 6.94 -1.14
CA ARG A 15 44.80 8.36 -1.49
C ARG A 15 44.22 9.12 -0.31
N HIS A 16 44.99 10.05 0.21
CA HIS A 16 44.51 11.08 1.12
C HIS A 16 43.65 12.06 0.31
N TYR A 17 42.34 12.10 0.57
CA TYR A 17 41.46 13.10 -0.03
C TYR A 17 41.45 14.33 0.88
N ASP A 18 41.91 15.48 0.35
CA ASP A 18 41.73 16.78 0.99
C ASP A 18 40.25 17.22 0.87
N ASN A 19 39.71 17.82 1.94
CA ASN A 19 38.32 18.23 2.10
C ASN A 19 37.88 19.38 1.16
N SER A 20 38.74 19.81 0.24
CA SER A 20 38.50 20.93 -0.67
C SER A 20 37.86 20.53 -2.02
N THR A 21 37.65 19.24 -2.31
CA THR A 21 37.05 18.76 -3.58
C THR A 21 35.58 18.31 -3.49
N PHE A 22 34.89 18.58 -2.37
CA PHE A 22 33.51 18.12 -2.13
C PHE A 22 32.39 18.89 -2.85
N LEU A 23 32.70 19.74 -3.84
CA LEU A 23 31.70 20.48 -4.60
C LEU A 23 31.93 20.30 -6.11
N PRO A 24 31.59 19.12 -6.67
CA PRO A 24 30.49 19.13 -7.63
C PRO A 24 29.65 17.84 -7.69
N LEU A 25 29.75 16.90 -6.73
CA LEU A 25 28.96 15.65 -6.81
C LEU A 25 27.48 15.81 -6.41
N VAL A 26 27.09 16.99 -5.89
CA VAL A 26 25.70 17.30 -5.53
C VAL A 26 24.86 17.73 -6.74
N LEU A 27 25.47 17.97 -7.91
CA LEU A 27 24.74 18.45 -9.09
C LEU A 27 24.15 17.35 -10.00
N LEU A 28 24.43 16.05 -9.73
CA LEU A 28 23.95 14.93 -10.57
C LEU A 28 22.81 14.10 -9.97
N SER A 29 22.24 14.48 -8.82
CA SER A 29 21.16 13.71 -8.17
C SER A 29 19.73 14.05 -8.62
N ASN A 30 19.54 15.04 -9.51
CA ASN A 30 18.21 15.49 -9.95
C ASN A 30 17.64 14.76 -11.17
N LEU A 31 18.16 13.59 -11.53
CA LEU A 31 17.56 12.69 -12.52
C LEU A 31 17.13 11.37 -11.87
N ALA A 32 16.45 11.45 -10.73
CA ALA A 32 15.43 10.45 -10.46
C ALA A 32 14.43 10.55 -11.62
N PRO A 33 14.09 9.47 -12.34
CA PRO A 33 12.84 9.49 -13.09
C PRO A 33 11.78 9.72 -12.03
N ALA A 34 11.31 10.98 -11.94
CA ALA A 34 9.99 11.22 -11.45
C ALA A 34 9.12 10.39 -12.37
N PHE A 35 8.80 9.16 -11.96
CA PHE A 35 7.47 8.66 -12.20
C PHE A 35 6.58 9.74 -11.61
N ALA A 36 6.29 10.75 -12.43
CA ALA A 36 5.29 11.72 -12.14
C ALA A 36 4.05 10.85 -11.95
N GLN A 37 3.73 10.55 -10.69
CA GLN A 37 2.43 10.00 -10.37
C GLN A 37 1.50 11.10 -10.83
N THR A 38 0.95 10.94 -12.03
CA THR A 38 -0.10 11.79 -12.51
C THR A 38 -1.24 11.53 -11.53
N LYS A 39 -1.35 12.40 -10.52
CA LYS A 39 -2.44 12.35 -9.57
C LYS A 39 -3.67 12.82 -10.32
N VAL A 40 -4.22 11.93 -11.14
CA VAL A 40 -5.46 12.18 -11.85
C VAL A 40 -6.52 12.28 -10.77
N LYS A 41 -7.08 13.48 -10.63
CA LYS A 41 -8.16 13.73 -9.68
C LYS A 41 -9.34 12.81 -10.03
N GLY A 42 -9.82 12.06 -9.05
CA GLY A 42 -10.96 11.19 -9.28
C GLY A 42 -12.25 11.98 -9.43
N LYS A 43 -13.21 11.45 -10.21
CA LYS A 43 -14.51 12.11 -10.41
C LYS A 43 -15.32 12.21 -9.11
N ALA A 44 -15.22 11.20 -8.25
CA ALA A 44 -15.96 11.13 -6.98
C ALA A 44 -15.05 10.92 -5.76
N PHE A 45 -13.96 10.19 -5.92
CA PHE A 45 -12.98 9.91 -4.88
C PHE A 45 -11.59 9.84 -5.51
N ASP A 46 -10.57 10.36 -4.82
CA ASP A 46 -9.17 10.23 -5.25
C ASP A 46 -8.62 8.83 -4.97
N ARG A 47 -9.12 8.15 -3.93
CA ARG A 47 -8.73 6.79 -3.53
C ARG A 47 -9.93 6.05 -2.94
N LEU A 48 -10.03 4.75 -3.25
CA LEU A 48 -11.03 3.85 -2.68
C LEU A 48 -10.32 2.59 -2.19
N ALA A 49 -10.57 2.22 -0.94
CA ALA A 49 -10.15 0.95 -0.37
C ALA A 49 -11.40 0.15 0.01
N ILE A 50 -11.41 -1.13 -0.33
CA ILE A 50 -12.45 -2.09 0.05
C ILE A 50 -11.74 -3.22 0.78
N ILE A 51 -12.19 -3.51 2.01
CA ILE A 51 -11.64 -4.56 2.85
C ILE A 51 -12.74 -5.61 3.01
N TRP A 52 -12.43 -6.87 2.67
CA TRP A 52 -13.32 -8.00 2.88
C TRP A 52 -12.80 -8.86 4.03
N LEU A 53 -13.68 -9.18 4.97
CA LEU A 53 -13.40 -10.11 6.05
C LEU A 53 -14.05 -11.44 5.69
N GLU A 54 -13.22 -12.43 5.38
CA GLU A 54 -13.66 -13.77 5.02
C GLU A 54 -14.31 -14.45 6.23
N ASN A 55 -15.50 -15.02 6.05
CA ASN A 55 -16.22 -15.84 7.04
C ASN A 55 -16.23 -15.26 8.47
N THR A 56 -16.37 -13.94 8.57
CA THR A 56 -16.34 -13.23 9.86
C THR A 56 -17.74 -12.80 10.26
N ASP A 57 -18.17 -13.19 11.46
CA ASP A 57 -19.44 -12.78 12.03
C ASP A 57 -19.46 -11.30 12.40
N TYR A 58 -20.66 -10.69 12.38
CA TYR A 58 -20.82 -9.27 12.63
C TYR A 58 -20.33 -8.89 14.03
N GLU A 59 -20.68 -9.68 15.05
CA GLU A 59 -20.34 -9.43 16.45
C GLU A 59 -18.82 -9.46 16.65
N LEU A 60 -18.13 -10.38 15.98
CA LEU A 60 -16.67 -10.47 16.01
C LEU A 60 -16.06 -9.22 15.35
N ALA A 61 -16.50 -8.86 14.15
CA ALA A 61 -16.01 -7.68 13.45
C ALA A 61 -16.31 -6.36 14.22
N ALA A 62 -17.49 -6.25 14.82
CA ALA A 62 -17.90 -5.07 15.58
C ALA A 62 -17.16 -4.93 16.92
N SER A 63 -16.54 -6.01 17.41
CA SER A 63 -15.71 -6.00 18.63
C SER A 63 -14.22 -5.72 18.36
N ASP A 64 -13.75 -5.85 17.11
CA ASP A 64 -12.34 -5.61 16.77
C ASP A 64 -11.99 -4.11 16.93
N PRO A 65 -10.98 -3.75 17.74
CA PRO A 65 -10.64 -2.35 18.00
C PRO A 65 -10.29 -1.54 16.74
N ASN A 66 -9.69 -2.16 15.73
CA ASN A 66 -9.33 -1.49 14.48
C ASN A 66 -10.57 -1.21 13.63
N LEU A 67 -11.51 -2.15 13.59
CA LEU A 67 -12.77 -1.99 12.87
C LEU A 67 -13.70 -1.00 13.58
N VAL A 68 -13.71 -0.99 14.93
CA VAL A 68 -14.38 0.04 15.73
C VAL A 68 -13.78 1.42 15.45
N TRP A 69 -12.46 1.53 15.32
CA TRP A 69 -11.82 2.78 14.93
C TRP A 69 -12.26 3.25 13.54
N LEU A 70 -12.33 2.34 12.56
CA LEU A 70 -12.84 2.64 11.21
C LEU A 70 -14.31 3.04 11.21
N ALA A 71 -15.15 2.37 11.99
CA ALA A 71 -16.58 2.67 12.13
C ALA A 71 -16.81 4.11 12.61
N LYS A 72 -15.96 4.63 13.51
CA LYS A 72 -16.01 6.04 13.95
C LYS A 72 -15.72 7.05 12.84
N GLN A 73 -15.02 6.65 11.78
CA GLN A 73 -14.68 7.52 10.64
C GLN A 73 -15.75 7.50 9.54
N GLY A 74 -16.81 6.69 9.69
CA GLY A 74 -17.77 6.45 8.61
C GLY A 74 -19.14 6.00 9.09
N ILE A 75 -19.77 5.15 8.28
CA ILE A 75 -21.12 4.64 8.53
C ILE A 75 -21.03 3.13 8.73
N SER A 76 -21.50 2.66 9.88
CA SER A 76 -21.71 1.24 10.14
C SER A 76 -23.05 0.79 9.59
N LEU A 77 -23.04 -0.31 8.85
CA LEU A 77 -24.25 -0.92 8.29
C LEU A 77 -24.67 -2.10 9.18
N THR A 78 -25.62 -1.85 10.07
CA THR A 78 -26.12 -2.86 11.04
C THR A 78 -27.17 -3.80 10.47
N ASN A 79 -27.70 -3.50 9.28
CA ASN A 79 -28.68 -4.29 8.55
C ASN A 79 -28.10 -4.75 7.19
N TYR A 80 -26.82 -5.11 7.19
CA TYR A 80 -26.09 -5.64 6.05
C TYR A 80 -26.09 -7.17 6.13
N TYR A 81 -26.43 -7.85 5.03
CA TYR A 81 -26.40 -9.31 5.01
C TYR A 81 -25.53 -9.87 3.91
N GLY A 82 -24.95 -11.01 4.27
CA GLY A 82 -24.41 -11.91 3.28
C GLY A 82 -25.51 -12.46 2.37
N LEU A 83 -25.16 -12.94 1.18
CA LEU A 83 -26.15 -13.52 0.27
C LEU A 83 -26.37 -14.98 0.40
N THR A 84 -25.25 -15.65 0.50
CA THR A 84 -25.19 -17.08 0.43
C THR A 84 -23.83 -17.49 0.94
N HIS A 85 -23.77 -18.76 1.29
CA HIS A 85 -22.56 -19.48 1.57
C HIS A 85 -22.37 -20.50 0.44
N PRO A 86 -21.17 -20.66 -0.15
CA PRO A 86 -19.85 -20.13 0.26
C PRO A 86 -19.62 -18.65 -0.08
N SER A 87 -18.47 -18.10 0.29
CA SER A 87 -18.11 -16.66 0.17
C SER A 87 -17.90 -16.15 -1.26
N GLN A 88 -17.45 -16.99 -2.19
CA GLN A 88 -17.11 -16.60 -3.57
C GLN A 88 -18.21 -15.81 -4.33
N PRO A 89 -19.50 -16.19 -4.30
CA PRO A 89 -20.58 -15.46 -4.97
C PRO A 89 -20.77 -14.04 -4.42
N ASN A 90 -20.32 -13.80 -3.19
CA ASN A 90 -20.45 -12.53 -2.50
C ASN A 90 -19.51 -11.48 -3.08
N TYR A 91 -18.27 -11.87 -3.36
CA TYR A 91 -17.28 -11.02 -4.00
C TYR A 91 -17.72 -10.62 -5.41
N ALA A 92 -18.17 -11.59 -6.20
CA ALA A 92 -18.67 -11.33 -7.55
C ALA A 92 -19.89 -10.40 -7.56
N ALA A 93 -20.83 -10.57 -6.62
CA ALA A 93 -22.01 -9.72 -6.52
C ALA A 93 -21.66 -8.27 -6.11
N SER A 94 -20.67 -8.08 -5.24
CA SER A 94 -20.23 -6.75 -4.78
C SER A 94 -19.65 -5.88 -5.91
N LEU A 95 -19.10 -6.51 -6.94
CA LEU A 95 -18.52 -5.84 -8.12
C LEU A 95 -19.51 -5.68 -9.26
N SER A 96 -20.23 -6.77 -9.60
CA SER A 96 -21.13 -6.78 -10.76
C SER A 96 -22.46 -6.07 -10.51
N GLY A 97 -22.82 -5.82 -9.24
CA GLY A 97 -24.15 -5.32 -8.88
C GLY A 97 -25.28 -6.30 -9.20
N ARG A 98 -24.92 -7.52 -9.62
CA ARG A 98 -25.85 -8.61 -9.89
C ARG A 98 -25.57 -9.76 -8.95
N VAL A 99 -26.67 -10.19 -8.37
CA VAL A 99 -26.93 -11.57 -8.03
C VAL A 99 -26.20 -12.56 -8.93
N ALA A 100 -25.20 -13.25 -8.38
CA ALA A 100 -25.37 -14.70 -8.28
C ALA A 100 -26.36 -15.03 -7.13
N ASN A 101 -26.47 -14.17 -6.10
CA ASN A 101 -27.73 -13.76 -5.42
C ASN A 101 -27.64 -12.56 -4.39
N LYS A 102 -27.07 -11.34 -4.71
CA LYS A 102 -27.16 -9.90 -4.17
C LYS A 102 -26.37 -9.21 -2.97
N GLN A 103 -25.03 -9.09 -2.86
CA GLN A 103 -24.38 -8.56 -1.61
C GLN A 103 -24.51 -7.04 -1.42
N VAL A 104 -24.41 -6.61 -0.16
CA VAL A 104 -24.35 -5.21 0.27
C VAL A 104 -22.89 -4.66 0.14
N LYS A 105 -22.66 -3.36 0.36
CA LYS A 105 -21.35 -2.68 0.20
C LYS A 105 -21.08 -1.75 1.39
N LEU A 106 -19.91 -1.84 2.04
CA LEU A 106 -19.45 -0.83 2.99
C LEU A 106 -18.71 0.28 2.22
N LEU A 107 -19.13 1.54 2.37
CA LEU A 107 -18.48 2.68 1.76
C LEU A 107 -17.82 3.53 2.87
N VAL A 108 -16.50 3.44 2.99
CA VAL A 108 -15.74 4.37 3.84
C VAL A 108 -15.36 5.57 2.99
N LYS A 109 -15.84 6.76 3.37
CA LYS A 109 -15.52 8.03 2.71
C LYS A 109 -14.42 8.73 3.51
N THR A 110 -13.25 8.90 2.93
CA THR A 110 -12.16 9.71 3.50
C THR A 110 -12.05 11.04 2.77
N GLY A 111 -12.42 12.13 3.45
CA GLY A 111 -12.07 13.53 3.12
C GLY A 111 -12.85 14.21 1.98
N ARG A 112 -12.89 15.55 2.03
CA ARG A 112 -13.14 16.44 0.87
C ARG A 112 -11.82 16.74 0.18
#